data_AF-A0A2G9TRE6-F1
#
_entry.id   AF-A0A2G9TRE6-F1
#
_cell.length_a   1.000
_cell.length_b   1.000
_cell.length_c   1.000
_cell.angle_alpha   90.00
_cell.angle_beta   90.00
_cell.angle_gamma   90.00
#
_symmetry.space_group_name_H-M   'P 1'
#
loop_
_entity.id
_entity.type
_entity.pdbx_description
1 polymer ?
#
loop_
_entity_poly.entity_id
_entity_poly.type
_entity_poly.pdbx_seq_one_letter_code
_entity_poly.pdbx_strand_id
1 'polypeptide(L)'
;NVAQIEDGIGDKIGMLARGVTVFIASAIIAFAFSWRITLVCIMDGPVSAITMAIMSRLSSPSMQAMMSVSGEAGAIAEEAVMNVKTVAACNGQRHMVKKYEQQLKKGMSYAIRYSFINGFCEGFMFFVLYLFYAAAFL
;
A
#
# COMPACT_ATOMS: atom_id res chain seq x y z
N ASN A 1 26.71 0.95 7.08
CA ASN A 1 26.80 2.42 6.93
C ASN A 1 27.40 2.88 5.61
N VAL A 2 28.61 2.47 5.19
CA VAL A 2 29.19 2.93 3.90
C VAL A 2 28.35 2.47 2.69
N ALA A 3 27.88 1.22 2.67
CA ALA A 3 27.01 0.70 1.61
C ALA A 3 25.65 1.43 1.52
N GLN A 4 25.07 1.89 2.63
CA GLN A 4 23.82 2.68 2.63
C GLN A 4 24.03 4.11 2.09
N ILE A 5 25.23 4.66 2.25
CA ILE A 5 25.60 5.98 1.71
C ILE A 5 25.85 5.87 0.20
N GLU A 6 26.50 4.79 -0.25
CA GLU A 6 26.76 4.52 -1.66
C GLU A 6 25.47 4.24 -2.45
N ASP A 7 24.58 3.38 -1.93
CA ASP A 7 23.22 3.17 -2.47
C ASP A 7 22.39 4.47 -2.48
N GLY A 8 22.57 5.31 -1.46
CA GLY A 8 21.84 6.56 -1.29
C GLY A 8 22.29 7.69 -2.23
N ILE A 9 23.56 7.71 -2.64
CA ILE A 9 24.14 8.79 -3.45
C ILE A 9 24.12 8.44 -4.94
N GLY A 10 24.42 7.20 -5.33
CA GLY A 10 24.47 6.84 -6.74
C GLY A 10 23.09 6.74 -7.39
N ASP A 11 22.29 5.79 -6.93
CA ASP A 11 21.05 5.42 -7.61
C ASP A 11 19.91 6.41 -7.31
N LYS A 12 19.77 6.84 -6.05
CA LYS A 12 18.69 7.77 -5.69
C LYS A 12 18.83 9.13 -6.32
N ILE A 13 20.06 9.67 -6.45
CA ILE A 13 20.26 10.98 -7.08
C ILE A 13 19.93 10.90 -8.58
N GLY A 14 20.30 9.81 -9.24
CA GLY A 14 19.91 9.54 -10.64
C GLY A 14 18.39 9.48 -10.82
N MET A 15 17.69 8.79 -9.91
CA MET A 15 16.22 8.76 -9.91
C MET A 15 15.60 10.14 -9.68
N LEU A 16 16.14 10.94 -8.75
CA LEU A 16 15.65 12.29 -8.48
C LEU A 16 15.86 13.22 -9.67
N ALA A 17 17.07 13.21 -10.26
CA ALA A 17 17.38 14.01 -11.44
C ALA A 17 16.45 13.65 -12.60
N ARG A 18 16.27 12.35 -12.86
CA ARG A 18 15.31 11.87 -13.87
C ARG A 18 13.89 12.36 -13.58
N GLY A 19 13.43 12.26 -12.33
CA GLY A 19 12.10 12.71 -11.92
C GLY A 19 11.89 14.20 -12.19
N VAL A 20 12.87 15.04 -11.83
CA VAL A 20 12.83 16.49 -12.08
C VAL A 20 12.82 16.80 -13.57
N THR A 21 13.67 16.15 -14.37
CA THR A 21 13.70 16.37 -15.83
C THR A 21 12.37 15.99 -16.49
N VAL A 22 11.79 14.85 -16.12
CA VAL A 22 10.50 14.40 -16.66
C VAL A 22 9.37 15.35 -16.27
N PHE A 23 9.37 15.85 -15.03
CA PHE A 23 8.37 16.82 -14.56
C PHE A 23 8.43 18.14 -15.34
N ILE A 24 9.63 18.67 -15.56
CA ILE A 24 9.81 19.91 -16.32
C ILE A 24 9.40 19.69 -17.79
N ALA A 25 9.84 18.58 -18.40
CA ALA A 25 9.50 18.26 -19.78
C ALA A 25 7.98 18.07 -19.97
N SER A 26 7.31 17.35 -19.06
CA SER A 26 5.87 17.13 -19.14
C SER A 26 5.07 18.42 -18.94
N ALA A 27 5.50 19.31 -18.04
CA ALA A 27 4.88 20.63 -17.87
C ALA A 27 4.95 21.45 -19.16
N ILE A 28 6.12 21.54 -19.80
CA ILE A 28 6.31 22.28 -21.05
C ILE A 28 5.42 21.72 -22.17
N ILE A 29 5.39 20.38 -22.33
CA ILE A 29 4.56 19.72 -23.34
C ILE A 29 3.06 19.96 -23.06
N ALA A 30 2.65 19.89 -21.79
CA ALA A 30 1.26 20.08 -21.40
C ALA A 30 0.78 21.51 -21.70
N PHE A 31 1.60 22.54 -21.48
CA PHE A 31 1.30 23.93 -21.85
C PHE A 31 1.32 24.16 -23.37
N ALA A 32 2.17 23.44 -24.10
CA ALA A 32 2.30 23.58 -25.55
C ALA A 32 1.11 23.01 -26.35
N PHE A 33 0.46 21.94 -25.86
CA PHE A 33 -0.59 21.24 -26.61
C PHE A 33 -1.93 21.99 -26.61
N SER A 34 -2.43 22.39 -25.45
CA SER A 34 -3.69 23.15 -25.30
C SER A 34 -3.93 23.54 -23.85
N TRP A 35 -4.08 24.83 -23.58
CA TRP A 35 -4.32 25.38 -22.23
C TRP A 35 -5.54 24.76 -21.51
N ARG A 36 -6.57 24.33 -22.27
CA ARG A 36 -7.78 23.70 -21.73
C ARG A 36 -7.50 22.32 -21.13
N ILE A 37 -6.68 21.51 -21.77
CA ILE A 37 -6.30 20.16 -21.29
C ILE A 37 -5.33 20.30 -20.11
N THR A 38 -4.41 21.27 -20.17
CA THR A 38 -3.47 21.56 -19.08
C THR A 38 -4.18 21.88 -17.77
N LEU A 39 -5.23 22.70 -17.80
CA LEU A 39 -6.01 23.06 -16.61
C LEU A 39 -6.71 21.84 -15.98
N VAL A 40 -7.22 20.93 -16.82
CA VAL A 40 -7.88 19.70 -16.35
C VAL A 40 -6.87 18.78 -15.67
N CYS A 41 -5.69 18.57 -16.26
CA CYS A 41 -4.62 17.79 -15.65
C CYS A 41 -4.10 18.41 -14.34
N ILE A 42 -4.02 19.74 -14.26
CA ILE A 42 -3.63 20.44 -13.03
C ILE A 42 -4.66 20.25 -11.92
N MET A 43 -5.95 20.06 -12.24
CA MET A 43 -6.99 19.77 -11.24
C MET A 43 -7.05 18.29 -10.84
N ASP A 44 -6.70 17.37 -11.73
CA ASP A 44 -6.59 15.94 -11.40
C ASP A 44 -5.41 15.64 -10.43
N GLY A 45 -4.31 16.38 -10.55
CA GLY A 45 -3.15 16.28 -9.64
C GLY A 45 -3.48 16.41 -8.14
N PRO A 46 -4.11 17.48 -7.66
CA PRO A 46 -4.49 17.62 -6.26
C PRO A 46 -5.60 16.62 -5.87
N VAL A 47 -6.54 16.30 -6.76
CA VAL A 47 -7.61 15.34 -6.46
C VAL A 47 -7.04 13.92 -6.23
N SER A 48 -6.12 13.49 -7.08
CA SER A 48 -5.41 12.21 -6.92
C SER A 48 -4.52 12.22 -5.68
N ALA A 49 -3.79 13.30 -5.40
CA ALA A 49 -2.96 13.43 -4.20
C ALA A 49 -3.80 13.38 -2.90
N ILE A 50 -4.96 14.04 -2.87
CA ILE A 50 -5.88 14.01 -1.73
C ILE A 50 -6.44 12.60 -1.52
N THR A 51 -6.84 11.93 -2.61
CA THR A 51 -7.39 10.57 -2.55
C THR A 51 -6.34 9.58 -2.04
N MET A 52 -5.11 9.67 -2.54
CA MET A 52 -3.98 8.88 -2.07
C MET A 52 -3.66 9.13 -0.59
N ALA A 53 -3.69 10.39 -0.15
CA ALA A 53 -3.46 10.74 1.25
C ALA A 53 -4.54 10.18 2.17
N ILE A 54 -5.81 10.29 1.78
CA ILE A 54 -6.94 9.72 2.52
C ILE A 54 -6.81 8.20 2.58
N MET A 55 -6.54 7.54 1.46
CA MET A 55 -6.33 6.09 1.39
C MET A 55 -5.20 5.65 2.33
N SER A 56 -4.05 6.32 2.27
CA SER A 56 -2.90 6.03 3.14
C SER A 56 -3.25 6.16 4.62
N ARG A 57 -4.02 7.19 5.00
CA ARG A 57 -4.45 7.44 6.39
C ARG A 57 -5.47 6.41 6.88
N LEU A 58 -6.45 6.05 6.06
CA LEU A 58 -7.49 5.09 6.43
C LEU A 58 -6.98 3.65 6.46
N SER A 59 -6.03 3.32 5.58
CA SER A 59 -5.51 1.97 5.41
C SER A 59 -4.36 1.65 6.37
N SER A 60 -3.59 2.65 6.82
CA SER A 60 -2.48 2.48 7.79
C SER A 60 -2.84 1.74 9.09
N PRO A 61 -3.90 2.12 9.84
CA PRO A 61 -4.21 1.45 11.11
C PRO A 61 -4.65 -0.02 10.90
N SER A 62 -5.38 -0.30 9.83
CA SER A 62 -5.82 -1.66 9.50
C SER A 62 -4.64 -2.54 9.04
N MET A 63 -3.68 -1.95 8.31
CA MET A 63 -2.42 -2.60 7.92
C MET A 63 -1.56 -2.95 9.14
N GLN A 64 -1.41 -2.02 10.09
CA GLN A 64 -0.66 -2.27 11.32
C GLN A 64 -1.31 -3.37 12.18
N ALA A 65 -2.64 -3.36 12.30
CA ALA A 65 -3.37 -4.41 13.02
C ALA A 65 -3.25 -5.78 12.32
N MET A 66 -3.24 -5.81 10.98
CA MET A 66 -2.97 -7.04 10.24
C MET A 66 -1.55 -7.55 10.49
N MET A 67 -0.55 -6.66 10.46
CA MET A 67 0.84 -7.04 10.72
C MET A 67 1.05 -7.55 12.14
N SER A 68 0.42 -6.94 13.15
CA SER A 68 0.54 -7.41 14.54
C SER A 68 -0.08 -8.79 14.73
N VAL A 69 -1.26 -9.04 14.16
CA VAL A 69 -1.90 -10.37 14.22
C VAL A 69 -1.08 -11.42 13.48
N SER A 70 -0.48 -11.06 12.34
CA SER A 70 0.39 -11.97 11.60
C SER A 70 1.69 -12.28 12.37
N GLY A 71 2.22 -11.31 13.11
CA GLY A 71 3.36 -11.50 14.02
C GLY A 71 3.03 -12.42 15.20
N GLU A 72 1.88 -12.24 15.85
CA GLU A 72 1.42 -13.14 16.91
C GLU A 72 1.19 -14.57 16.41
N ALA A 73 0.58 -14.73 15.23
CA ALA A 73 0.40 -16.04 14.61
C ALA A 73 1.75 -16.69 14.28
N GLY A 74 2.72 -15.91 13.79
CA GLY A 74 4.09 -16.35 13.55
C GLY A 74 4.78 -16.82 14.83
N ALA A 75 4.66 -16.07 15.92
CA ALA A 75 5.23 -16.45 17.22
C ALA A 75 4.62 -17.76 17.77
N ILE A 76 3.32 -17.99 17.59
CA ILE A 76 2.66 -19.26 17.99
C ILE A 76 3.20 -20.44 17.17
N ALA A 77 3.40 -20.24 15.86
CA ALA A 77 3.97 -21.26 15.00
C ALA A 77 5.44 -21.56 15.38
N GLU A 78 6.22 -20.52 15.65
CA GLU A 78 7.61 -20.64 16.09
C GLU A 78 7.72 -21.38 17.43
N GLU A 79 6.86 -21.04 18.40
CA GLU A 79 6.76 -21.74 19.69
C GLU A 79 6.43 -23.23 19.53
N ALA A 80 5.52 -23.56 18.60
CA ALA A 80 5.15 -24.94 18.31
C ALA A 80 6.28 -25.74 17.66
N VAL A 81 7.05 -25.12 16.76
CA VAL A 81 8.20 -25.74 16.08
C VAL A 81 9.37 -25.93 17.05
N MET A 82 9.68 -24.92 17.87
CA MET A 82 10.77 -25.01 18.86
C MET A 82 10.48 -26.09 19.92
N ASN A 83 9.22 -26.24 20.35
CA ASN A 83 8.81 -27.19 21.38
C ASN A 83 8.19 -28.48 20.82
N VAL A 84 8.52 -28.88 19.59
CA VAL A 84 7.89 -30.01 18.89
C VAL A 84 7.88 -31.31 19.70
N LYS A 85 8.97 -31.62 20.42
CA LYS A 85 9.08 -32.83 21.26
C LYS A 85 8.13 -32.79 22.46
N THR A 86 7.97 -31.62 23.09
CA THR A 86 7.10 -31.40 24.24
C THR A 86 5.63 -31.39 23.83
N VAL A 87 5.30 -30.77 22.70
CA VAL A 87 3.94 -30.73 22.14
C VAL A 87 3.49 -32.14 21.72
N ALA A 88 4.39 -32.93 21.12
CA ALA A 88 4.14 -34.33 20.81
C ALA A 88 3.94 -35.18 22.07
N ALA A 89 4.78 -34.99 23.10
CA ALA A 89 4.66 -35.71 24.37
C ALA A 89 3.35 -35.41 25.13
N CYS A 90 2.84 -34.17 25.07
CA CYS A 90 1.57 -33.77 25.67
C CYS A 90 0.35 -33.94 24.75
N ASN A 91 0.51 -34.48 23.53
CA ASN A 91 -0.57 -34.60 22.53
C ASN A 91 -1.29 -33.25 22.25
N GLY A 92 -0.57 -32.13 22.39
CA GLY A 92 -1.12 -30.77 22.40
C GLY A 92 -1.32 -30.14 21.03
N GLN A 93 -1.07 -30.87 19.94
CA GLN A 93 -1.08 -30.35 18.56
C GLN A 93 -2.41 -29.68 18.21
N ARG A 94 -3.55 -30.31 18.57
CA ARG A 94 -4.90 -29.75 18.32
C ARG A 94 -5.13 -28.42 19.04
N HIS A 95 -4.57 -28.24 20.24
CA HIS A 95 -4.71 -26.99 20.98
C HIS A 95 -3.97 -25.84 20.28
N MET A 96 -2.74 -26.11 19.82
CA MET A 96 -1.91 -25.12 19.15
C MET A 96 -2.48 -24.71 17.78
N VAL A 97 -3.01 -25.68 17.02
CA VAL A 97 -3.71 -25.41 15.75
C VAL A 97 -4.94 -24.53 15.98
N LYS A 98 -5.76 -24.84 17.00
CA LYS A 98 -6.95 -24.04 17.32
C LYS A 98 -6.58 -22.60 17.74
N LYS A 99 -5.49 -22.43 18.48
CA LYS A 99 -4.97 -21.11 18.89
C LYS A 99 -4.50 -20.29 17.67
N TYR A 100 -3.80 -20.94 16.74
CA TYR A 100 -3.37 -20.32 15.47
C TYR A 100 -4.56 -19.92 14.60
N GLU A 101 -5.56 -20.79 14.44
CA GLU A 101 -6.76 -20.53 13.65
C GLU A 101 -7.58 -19.34 14.21
N GLN A 102 -7.70 -19.25 15.54
CA GLN A 102 -8.38 -18.12 16.19
C GLN A 102 -7.69 -16.78 15.91
N GLN A 103 -6.35 -16.73 15.90
CA GLN A 103 -5.61 -15.51 15.60
C GLN A 103 -5.72 -15.14 14.12
N LEU A 104 -5.61 -16.11 13.21
CA LEU A 104 -5.85 -15.89 11.78
C LEU A 104 -7.25 -15.33 11.49
N LYS A 105 -8.28 -15.86 12.15
CA LYS A 105 -9.66 -15.40 11.95
C LYS A 105 -9.85 -13.93 12.35
N LYS A 106 -9.15 -13.46 13.39
CA LYS A 106 -9.12 -12.03 13.74
C LYS A 106 -8.43 -11.21 12.65
N GLY A 107 -7.28 -11.68 12.16
CA GLY A 107 -6.52 -11.04 11.08
C GLY A 107 -7.32 -10.91 9.79
N MET A 108 -8.13 -11.92 9.46
CA MET A 108 -9.00 -11.93 8.29
C MET A 108 -10.07 -10.82 8.31
N SER A 109 -10.61 -10.50 9.49
CA SER A 109 -11.58 -9.40 9.63
C SER A 109 -10.94 -8.03 9.33
N TYR A 110 -9.72 -7.79 9.84
CA TYR A 110 -8.94 -6.59 9.52
C TYR A 110 -8.57 -6.53 8.03
N ALA A 111 -8.25 -7.67 7.44
CA ALA A 111 -7.98 -7.80 6.00
C ALA A 111 -9.16 -7.40 5.14
N ILE A 112 -10.34 -7.93 5.43
CA ILE A 112 -11.56 -7.63 4.68
C ILE A 112 -11.88 -6.13 4.76
N ARG A 113 -11.74 -5.53 5.94
CA ARG A 113 -12.00 -4.10 6.13
C ARG A 113 -10.98 -3.23 5.37
N TYR A 114 -9.70 -3.59 5.43
CA TYR A 114 -8.64 -2.91 4.67
C TYR A 114 -8.90 -2.99 3.16
N SER A 115 -9.16 -4.19 2.65
CA SER A 115 -9.39 -4.43 1.22
C SER A 115 -10.65 -3.72 0.71
N PHE A 116 -11.71 -3.66 1.53
CA PHE A 116 -12.93 -2.95 1.15
C PHE A 116 -12.70 -1.43 1.05
N ILE A 117 -11.99 -0.84 2.02
CA ILE A 117 -11.67 0.60 2.02
C ILE A 117 -10.77 0.95 0.82
N ASN A 118 -9.70 0.18 0.61
CA ASN A 118 -8.81 0.39 -0.53
C ASN A 118 -9.53 0.21 -1.86
N GLY A 119 -10.29 -0.88 -2.04
CA GLY A 119 -11.01 -1.15 -3.27
C GLY A 119 -12.05 -0.09 -3.59
N PHE A 120 -12.74 0.44 -2.58
CA PHE A 120 -13.67 1.55 -2.77
C PHE A 120 -12.96 2.85 -3.18
N CYS A 121 -11.86 3.22 -2.50
CA CYS A 121 -11.06 4.39 -2.86
C CYS A 121 -10.48 4.28 -4.28
N GLU A 122 -9.96 3.11 -4.64
CA GLU A 122 -9.38 2.86 -5.96
C GLU A 122 -10.45 2.92 -7.06
N GLY A 123 -11.62 2.31 -6.85
CA GLY A 123 -12.74 2.40 -7.77
C GLY A 123 -13.23 3.84 -7.97
N PHE A 124 -13.31 4.61 -6.89
CA PHE A 124 -13.67 6.03 -6.96
C PHE A 124 -12.63 6.85 -7.74
N MET A 125 -11.33 6.56 -7.56
CA MET A 125 -10.25 7.22 -8.30
C MET A 125 -10.34 6.94 -9.81
N PHE A 126 -10.58 5.68 -10.20
CA PHE A 126 -10.78 5.34 -11.62
C PHE A 126 -12.01 6.02 -12.22
N PHE A 127 -13.11 6.09 -11.47
CA PHE A 127 -14.32 6.78 -11.93
C PHE A 127 -14.05 8.27 -12.23
N VAL A 128 -13.37 8.97 -11.32
CA VAL A 128 -13.00 10.38 -11.50
C VAL A 128 -12.03 10.55 -12.70
N LEU A 129 -11.05 9.66 -12.84
CA LEU A 129 -10.12 9.69 -13.97
C LEU A 129 -10.83 9.56 -15.32
N TYR A 130 -11.78 8.64 -15.43
CA TYR A 130 -12.56 8.46 -16.67
C TYR A 130 -13.48 9.65 -16.97
N LEU A 131 -14.04 10.31 -15.93
CA LEU A 131 -14.81 11.54 -16.11
C LEU A 131 -13.96 12.68 -16.67
N PHE A 132 -12.74 12.86 -16.16
CA PHE A 132 -11.82 13.86 -16.68
C PHE A 132 -11.37 13.55 -18.11
N TYR A 133 -11.11 12.28 -18.43
CA TYR A 133 -10.81 11.87 -19.80
C TYR A 133 -11.96 12.18 -20.75
N ALA A 134 -13.20 11.87 -20.36
CA ALA A 134 -14.39 12.18 -21.16
C ALA A 134 -14.58 13.69 -21.36
N ALA A 135 -14.37 14.49 -20.30
CA ALA A 135 -14.46 15.95 -20.37
C ALA A 135 -13.33 16.59 -21.20
N ALA A 136 -12.17 15.96 -21.30
CA ALA A 136 -11.05 16.44 -22.11
C ALA A 136 -11.25 16.19 -23.61
N PHE A 137 -12.03 15.17 -23.99
CA PHE A 137 -12.38 14.87 -25.38
C PHE A 137 -13.59 15.68 -25.90
N LEU A 138 -14.36 16.32 -25.00
CA LEU A 138 -15.56 17.11 -25.32
C LEU A 138 -15.24 18.62 -25.41
#